data_AF-A0A435FUM0-F1
#
_entry.id   AF-A0A435FUM0-F1
#
_cell.length_a   1.000
_cell.length_b   1.000
_cell.length_c   1.000
_cell.angle_alpha   90.00
_cell.angle_beta   90.00
_cell.angle_gamma   90.00
#
_symmetry.space_group_name_H-M   'P 1'
#
loop_
_entity.id
_entity.type
_entity.pdbx_description
1 polymer ?
#
loop_
_entity_poly.entity_id
_entity_poly.type
_entity_poly.pdbx_seq_one_letter_code
_entity_poly.pdbx_strand_id
1 'polypeptide(L)'
;TEIEVARAIWNRRAGTHILFWSNFADEAYVRGVARIVPPGSVYGYVLKSATEEGMRSALRGVFREGHCIIDREIRGIQHRVQDKFEGITDGEYESLIDIALGLTDRAIAARRGLSIRGAQSRIKHCYDKLGIVPAEDGTGDASVFNSRTRAIYLAMARGLINIDALRREQDRLDAWLAEH
;
A
#
# COMPACT_ATOMS: atom_id res chain seq x y z
N THR A 1 -4.16 -3.25 -15.03
CA THR A 1 -4.49 -2.05 -14.23
C THR A 1 -3.75 -0.82 -14.77
N GLU A 2 -4.13 0.41 -14.41
CA GLU A 2 -3.43 1.63 -14.81
C GLU A 2 -1.93 1.60 -14.43
N ILE A 3 -1.62 1.02 -13.26
CA ILE A 3 -0.25 0.81 -12.77
C ILE A 3 0.52 -0.15 -13.71
N GLU A 4 -0.08 -1.26 -14.14
CA GLU A 4 0.57 -2.19 -15.08
C GLU A 4 0.86 -1.54 -16.44
N VAL A 5 -0.06 -0.72 -16.94
CA VAL A 5 0.14 0.04 -18.19
C VAL A 5 1.31 1.00 -18.04
N ALA A 6 1.36 1.78 -16.96
CA ALA A 6 2.48 2.69 -16.69
C ALA A 6 3.81 1.95 -16.55
N ARG A 7 3.84 0.81 -15.84
CA ARG A 7 5.02 -0.06 -15.74
C ARG A 7 5.49 -0.52 -17.13
N ALA A 8 4.56 -0.97 -17.99
CA ALA A 8 4.90 -1.42 -19.34
C ALA A 8 5.46 -0.28 -20.21
N ILE A 9 4.93 0.94 -20.07
CA ILE A 9 5.42 2.13 -20.76
C ILE A 9 6.85 2.46 -20.30
N TRP A 10 7.10 2.54 -18.99
CA TRP A 10 8.43 2.86 -18.47
C TRP A 10 9.47 1.77 -18.75
N ASN A 11 9.09 0.50 -18.75
CA ASN A 11 9.97 -0.60 -19.15
C ASN A 11 10.45 -0.45 -20.61
N ARG A 12 9.63 0.16 -21.48
CA ARG A 12 10.02 0.45 -22.87
C ARG A 12 10.79 1.76 -23.00
N ARG A 13 10.38 2.79 -22.24
CA ARG A 13 10.95 4.15 -22.28
C ARG A 13 10.83 4.83 -20.92
N ALA A 14 11.87 4.73 -20.09
CA ALA A 14 11.90 5.27 -18.73
C ALA A 14 11.73 6.80 -18.66
N GLY A 15 12.11 7.53 -19.71
CA GLY A 15 11.94 8.99 -19.81
C GLY A 15 10.52 9.46 -20.15
N THR A 16 9.55 8.56 -20.30
CA THR A 16 8.18 8.96 -20.62
C THR A 16 7.54 9.64 -19.43
N HIS A 17 7.01 10.86 -19.62
CA HIS A 17 6.22 11.53 -18.59
C HIS A 17 4.83 10.90 -18.51
N ILE A 18 4.35 10.61 -17.31
CA ILE A 18 3.03 9.98 -17.09
C ILE A 18 2.27 10.79 -16.05
N LEU A 19 0.99 11.06 -16.28
CA LEU A 19 0.09 11.66 -15.29
C LEU A 19 -1.02 10.65 -14.96
N PHE A 20 -1.08 10.24 -13.69
CA PHE A 20 -2.16 9.42 -13.15
C PHE A 20 -3.32 10.33 -12.77
N TRP A 21 -4.48 10.10 -13.38
CA TRP A 21 -5.72 10.81 -13.07
C TRP A 21 -6.75 9.85 -12.48
N SER A 22 -6.79 9.78 -11.15
CA SER A 22 -7.40 8.68 -10.41
C SER A 22 -8.37 9.16 -9.34
N ASN A 23 -9.39 8.36 -9.00
CA ASN A 23 -10.22 8.62 -7.81
C ASN A 23 -9.62 8.02 -6.54
N PHE A 24 -8.56 7.22 -6.68
CA PHE A 24 -7.93 6.53 -5.57
C PHE A 24 -7.04 7.53 -4.82
N ALA A 25 -7.46 7.90 -3.62
CA ALA A 25 -6.62 8.60 -2.65
C ALA A 25 -6.07 7.65 -1.59
N ASP A 26 -6.19 6.32 -1.80
CA ASP A 26 -5.78 5.33 -0.82
C ASP A 26 -4.28 5.01 -0.91
N GLU A 27 -3.70 4.67 0.25
CA GLU A 27 -2.27 4.39 0.37
C GLU A 27 -1.84 3.16 -0.42
N ALA A 28 -2.72 2.16 -0.58
CA ALA A 28 -2.44 0.97 -1.37
C ALA A 28 -2.09 1.32 -2.82
N TYR A 29 -2.90 2.18 -3.45
CA TYR A 29 -2.69 2.61 -4.82
C TYR A 29 -1.43 3.49 -4.94
N VAL A 30 -1.25 4.46 -4.04
CA VAL A 30 -0.07 5.35 -4.04
C VAL A 30 1.23 4.54 -3.89
N ARG A 31 1.24 3.55 -2.99
CA ARG A 31 2.35 2.60 -2.84
C ARG A 31 2.59 1.79 -4.12
N GLY A 32 1.52 1.32 -4.76
CA GLY A 32 1.59 0.61 -6.03
C GLY A 32 2.26 1.44 -7.14
N VAL A 33 1.92 2.74 -7.24
CA VAL A 33 2.58 3.67 -8.17
C VAL A 33 4.05 3.88 -7.79
N ALA A 34 4.35 4.16 -6.53
CA ALA A 34 5.72 4.41 -6.08
C ALA A 34 6.68 3.24 -6.40
N ARG A 35 6.21 1.99 -6.37
CA ARG A 35 7.00 0.79 -6.70
C ARG A 35 7.38 0.66 -8.17
N ILE A 36 6.70 1.36 -9.08
CA ILE A 36 6.92 1.22 -10.53
C ILE A 36 7.63 2.41 -11.16
N VAL A 37 7.72 3.53 -10.44
CA VAL A 37 8.33 4.77 -10.92
C VAL A 37 9.85 4.57 -10.99
N PRO A 38 10.48 4.69 -12.17
CA PRO A 38 11.94 4.64 -12.28
C PRO A 38 12.60 5.85 -11.60
N PRO A 39 13.85 5.72 -11.11
CA PRO A 39 14.61 6.83 -10.56
C PRO A 39 14.73 7.98 -11.57
N GLY A 40 14.42 9.20 -11.14
CA GLY A 40 14.52 10.40 -11.99
C GLY A 40 13.40 10.57 -13.01
N SER A 41 12.40 9.68 -13.05
CA SER A 41 11.24 9.85 -13.93
C SER A 41 10.32 10.97 -13.43
N VAL A 42 9.85 11.79 -14.38
CA VAL A 42 8.83 12.81 -14.13
C VAL A 42 7.44 12.18 -14.21
N TYR A 43 6.64 12.34 -13.17
CA TYR A 43 5.25 11.89 -13.18
C TYR A 43 4.32 12.79 -12.36
N GLY A 44 3.03 12.77 -12.72
CA GLY A 44 1.96 13.43 -12.00
C GLY A 44 1.00 12.45 -11.32
N TYR A 45 0.46 12.82 -10.18
CA TYR A 45 -0.66 12.15 -9.54
C TYR A 45 -1.71 13.19 -9.14
N VAL A 46 -2.88 13.14 -9.79
CA VAL A 46 -3.96 14.11 -9.62
C VAL A 46 -5.27 13.36 -9.36
N LEU A 47 -6.03 13.81 -8.37
CA LEU A 47 -7.35 13.23 -8.08
C LEU A 47 -8.41 13.69 -9.09
N LYS A 48 -9.42 12.87 -9.41
CA LYS A 48 -10.52 13.35 -10.30
C LYS A 48 -11.45 14.36 -9.65
N SER A 49 -11.32 14.57 -8.35
CA SER A 49 -11.91 15.70 -7.62
C SER A 49 -11.16 17.03 -7.85
N ALA A 50 -9.98 17.02 -8.48
CA ALA A 50 -9.23 18.24 -8.74
C ALA A 50 -10.01 19.22 -9.62
N THR A 51 -9.87 20.51 -9.33
CA THR A 51 -10.46 21.57 -10.14
C THR A 51 -9.85 21.59 -11.55
N GLU A 52 -10.57 22.18 -12.50
CA GLU A 52 -10.07 22.34 -13.87
C GLU A 52 -8.73 23.11 -13.91
N GLU A 53 -8.60 24.16 -13.08
CA GLU A 53 -7.36 24.91 -12.93
C GLU A 53 -6.24 24.06 -12.34
N GLY A 54 -6.53 23.24 -11.33
CA GLY A 54 -5.58 22.30 -10.74
C GLY A 54 -5.07 21.29 -11.77
N MET A 55 -5.97 20.71 -12.57
CA MET A 55 -5.62 19.80 -13.66
C MET A 55 -4.77 20.48 -14.73
N ARG A 56 -5.15 21.69 -15.16
CA ARG A 56 -4.39 22.48 -16.14
C ARG A 56 -2.98 22.79 -15.66
N SER A 57 -2.85 23.12 -14.37
CA SER A 57 -1.56 23.34 -13.72
C SER A 57 -0.71 22.06 -13.71
N ALA A 58 -1.31 20.92 -13.32
CA ALA A 58 -0.61 19.64 -13.28
C ALA A 58 -0.13 19.17 -14.67
N LEU A 59 -0.97 19.30 -15.70
CA LEU A 59 -0.61 18.99 -17.08
C LEU A 59 0.60 19.82 -17.55
N ARG A 60 0.61 21.12 -17.21
CA ARG A 60 1.73 22.02 -17.54
C ARG A 60 3.00 21.61 -16.80
N GLY A 61 2.91 21.40 -15.49
CA GLY A 61 4.03 21.00 -14.65
C GLY A 61 4.68 19.71 -15.13
N VAL A 62 3.88 18.67 -15.39
CA VAL A 62 4.41 17.36 -15.81
C VAL A 62 4.91 17.36 -17.24
N PHE A 63 4.09 17.82 -18.20
CA PHE A 63 4.39 17.61 -19.62
C PHE A 63 5.20 18.75 -20.26
N ARG A 64 5.17 19.97 -19.71
CA ARG A 64 5.93 21.11 -20.25
C ARG A 64 7.16 21.46 -19.41
N GLU A 65 7.02 21.43 -18.09
CA GLU A 65 8.07 21.91 -17.17
C GLU A 65 8.95 20.78 -16.63
N GLY A 66 8.51 19.52 -16.73
CA GLY A 66 9.29 18.37 -16.26
C GLY A 66 9.29 18.22 -14.74
N HIS A 67 8.26 18.71 -14.06
CA HIS A 67 8.13 18.64 -12.61
C HIS A 67 7.22 17.49 -12.17
N CYS A 68 7.59 16.82 -11.08
CA CYS A 68 6.70 15.87 -10.43
C CYS A 68 5.59 16.61 -9.70
N ILE A 69 4.34 16.40 -10.11
CA ILE A 69 3.17 17.08 -9.52
C ILE A 69 2.35 16.05 -8.76
N ILE A 70 2.25 16.21 -7.44
CA ILE A 70 1.48 15.31 -6.59
C ILE A 70 0.47 16.14 -5.81
N ASP A 71 -0.80 15.75 -5.94
CA ASP A 71 -1.92 16.36 -5.25
C ASP A 71 -1.66 16.46 -3.74
N ARG A 72 -2.08 17.57 -3.12
CA ARG A 72 -1.84 17.84 -1.70
C ARG A 72 -2.41 16.74 -0.80
N GLU A 73 -3.57 16.19 -1.14
CA GLU A 73 -4.19 15.10 -0.38
C GLU A 73 -3.34 13.83 -0.41
N ILE A 74 -2.60 13.62 -1.49
CA ILE A 74 -1.72 12.46 -1.70
C ILE A 74 -0.33 12.66 -1.09
N ARG A 75 0.18 13.90 -1.00
CA ARG A 75 1.51 14.18 -0.44
C ARG A 75 1.70 13.61 0.96
N GLY A 76 0.70 13.76 1.84
CA GLY A 76 0.78 13.21 3.20
C GLY A 76 0.89 11.68 3.23
N ILE A 77 0.23 11.02 2.28
CA ILE A 77 0.27 9.56 2.11
C ILE A 77 1.63 9.14 1.56
N GLN A 78 2.14 9.86 0.55
CA GLN A 78 3.45 9.60 -0.03
C GLN A 78 4.58 9.71 1.01
N HIS A 79 4.55 10.74 1.86
CA HIS A 79 5.54 10.89 2.93
C HIS A 79 5.54 9.67 3.87
N ARG A 80 4.36 9.20 4.29
CA ARG A 80 4.25 7.99 5.13
C ARG A 80 4.71 6.72 4.41
N VAL A 81 4.43 6.59 3.11
CA VAL A 81 4.90 5.44 2.31
C VAL A 81 6.43 5.44 2.18
N GLN A 82 7.05 6.63 2.14
CA GLN A 82 8.50 6.79 2.00
C GLN A 82 9.24 6.69 3.34
N ASP A 83 8.59 7.01 4.46
CA ASP A 83 9.17 6.84 5.78
C ASP A 83 9.15 5.37 6.21
N LYS A 84 10.31 4.74 6.33
CA LYS A 84 10.43 3.32 6.72
C LYS A 84 10.19 3.08 8.22
N PHE A 85 10.33 4.11 9.04
CA PHE A 85 10.15 4.05 10.48
C PHE A 85 8.68 4.25 10.86
N GLU A 86 7.99 5.18 10.20
CA GLU A 86 6.56 5.45 10.44
C GLU A 86 5.62 4.64 9.52
N GLY A 87 6.08 4.31 8.32
CA GLY A 87 5.29 3.62 7.30
C GLY A 87 5.28 2.11 7.45
N ILE A 88 4.18 1.50 6.99
CA ILE A 88 4.11 0.05 6.78
C ILE A 88 5.10 -0.32 5.68
N THR A 89 6.03 -1.23 5.96
CA THR A 89 7.00 -1.77 4.98
C THR A 89 6.30 -2.72 4.01
N ASP A 90 6.97 -3.06 2.91
CA ASP A 90 6.41 -4.00 1.93
C ASP A 90 6.15 -5.39 2.54
N GLY A 91 7.04 -5.88 3.39
CA GLY A 91 6.83 -7.15 4.09
C GLY A 91 5.68 -7.09 5.09
N GLU A 92 5.57 -6.03 5.88
CA GLU A 92 4.45 -5.83 6.81
C GLU A 92 3.12 -5.70 6.06
N TYR A 93 3.12 -5.01 4.91
CA TYR A 93 1.98 -4.88 4.03
C TYR A 93 1.50 -6.23 3.50
N GLU A 94 2.43 -7.07 3.03
CA GLU A 94 2.13 -8.44 2.59
C GLU A 94 1.47 -9.26 3.70
N SER A 95 2.00 -9.19 4.93
CA SER A 95 1.40 -9.86 6.08
C SER A 95 0.01 -9.31 6.43
N LEU A 96 -0.19 -8.00 6.31
CA LEU A 96 -1.50 -7.37 6.54
C LEU A 96 -2.54 -7.81 5.51
N ILE A 97 -2.14 -7.97 4.24
CA ILE A 97 -2.97 -8.56 3.18
C ILE A 97 -3.30 -10.02 3.52
N ASP A 98 -2.31 -10.83 3.89
CA ASP A 98 -2.57 -12.24 4.22
C ASP A 98 -3.51 -12.38 5.43
N ILE A 99 -3.38 -11.50 6.43
CA ILE A 99 -4.31 -11.42 7.56
C ILE A 99 -5.73 -11.10 7.07
N ALA A 100 -5.87 -10.13 6.17
CA ALA A 100 -7.17 -9.74 5.62
C ALA A 100 -7.80 -10.83 4.73
N LEU A 101 -6.99 -11.67 4.08
CA LEU A 101 -7.42 -12.87 3.36
C LEU A 101 -7.74 -14.05 4.29
N GLY A 102 -7.53 -13.90 5.60
CA GLY A 102 -7.89 -14.90 6.60
C GLY A 102 -6.81 -15.95 6.90
N LEU A 103 -5.56 -15.74 6.49
CA LEU A 103 -4.49 -16.70 6.74
C LEU A 103 -4.06 -16.73 8.22
N THR A 104 -3.78 -17.94 8.70
CA THR A 104 -3.12 -18.17 10.00
C THR A 104 -1.65 -17.78 9.94
N ASP A 105 -1.02 -17.51 11.09
CA ASP A 105 0.42 -17.20 11.17
C ASP A 105 1.30 -18.27 10.50
N ARG A 106 0.90 -19.55 10.60
CA ARG A 106 1.59 -20.67 9.96
C ARG A 106 1.46 -20.61 8.44
N ALA A 107 0.27 -20.34 7.92
CA ALA A 107 0.05 -20.20 6.48
C ALA A 107 0.79 -18.97 5.92
N ILE A 108 0.80 -17.86 6.65
CA ILE A 108 1.58 -16.65 6.31
C ILE A 108 3.08 -17.00 6.24
N ALA A 109 3.58 -17.72 7.25
CA ALA A 109 4.98 -18.14 7.28
C ALA A 109 5.35 -18.99 6.05
N ALA A 110 4.53 -19.98 5.71
CA ALA A 110 4.72 -20.81 4.53
C ALA A 110 4.68 -20.00 3.23
N ARG A 111 3.62 -19.20 3.02
CA ARG A 111 3.41 -18.39 1.81
C ARG A 111 4.53 -17.37 1.58
N ARG A 112 5.14 -16.84 2.64
CA ARG A 112 6.15 -15.78 2.57
C ARG A 112 7.59 -16.27 2.75
N GLY A 113 7.81 -17.58 2.85
CA GLY A 113 9.15 -18.16 3.06
C GLY A 113 9.78 -17.75 4.39
N LEU A 114 8.98 -17.60 5.44
CA LEU A 114 9.42 -17.20 6.78
C LEU A 114 9.35 -18.36 7.77
N SER A 115 10.10 -18.26 8.87
CA SER A 115 9.79 -19.05 10.05
C SER A 115 8.49 -18.55 10.70
N ILE A 116 7.80 -19.41 11.46
CA ILE A 116 6.58 -19.02 12.20
C ILE A 116 6.87 -17.81 13.12
N ARG A 117 8.01 -17.82 13.83
CA ARG A 117 8.46 -16.69 14.66
C ARG A 117 8.73 -15.43 13.83
N GLY A 118 9.28 -15.59 12.62
CA GLY A 118 9.51 -14.47 11.71
C GLY A 118 8.21 -13.84 11.23
N ALA A 119 7.21 -14.65 10.88
CA ALA A 119 5.87 -14.15 10.53
C ALA A 119 5.22 -13.44 11.73
N GLN A 120 5.28 -14.02 12.93
CA GLN A 120 4.73 -13.42 14.15
C GLN A 120 5.41 -12.08 14.50
N SER A 121 6.73 -12.01 14.42
CA SER A 121 7.47 -10.76 14.66
C SER A 121 7.10 -9.67 13.66
N ARG A 122 6.96 -10.02 12.37
CA ARG A 122 6.53 -9.09 11.33
C ARG A 122 5.08 -8.60 11.55
N ILE A 123 4.17 -9.50 11.92
CA ILE A 123 2.78 -9.15 12.25
C ILE A 123 2.74 -8.21 13.47
N LYS A 124 3.57 -8.48 14.49
CA LYS A 124 3.68 -7.63 15.68
C LYS A 124 4.14 -6.22 15.31
N HIS A 125 5.20 -6.07 14.51
CA HIS A 125 5.65 -4.74 14.07
C HIS A 125 4.58 -4.00 13.24
N CYS A 126 3.81 -4.74 12.43
CA CYS A 126 2.66 -4.16 11.73
C CYS A 126 1.62 -3.62 12.72
N TYR A 127 1.30 -4.36 13.78
CA TYR A 127 0.40 -3.91 14.84
C TYR A 127 0.92 -2.67 15.56
N ASP A 128 2.21 -2.65 15.92
CA ASP A 128 2.85 -1.52 16.58
C ASP A 128 2.72 -0.23 15.73
N LYS A 129 3.00 -0.32 14.42
CA LYS A 129 2.83 0.80 13.47
C LYS A 129 1.38 1.20 13.21
N LEU A 130 0.44 0.27 13.38
CA LEU A 130 -0.99 0.58 13.36
C LEU A 130 -1.46 1.20 14.68
N GLY A 131 -0.62 1.26 15.71
CA GLY A 131 -0.96 1.77 17.04
C GLY A 131 -1.83 0.79 17.83
N ILE A 132 -1.72 -0.50 17.53
CA ILE A 132 -2.46 -1.56 18.22
C ILE A 132 -1.59 -2.04 19.37
N VAL A 133 -1.99 -1.69 20.59
CA VAL A 133 -1.34 -2.16 21.81
C VAL A 133 -1.90 -3.55 22.14
N PRO A 134 -1.07 -4.61 22.18
CA PRO A 134 -1.50 -5.91 22.69
C PRO A 134 -1.95 -5.78 24.14
N ALA A 135 -2.89 -6.62 24.59
CA ALA A 135 -3.16 -6.73 26.02
C ALA A 135 -1.85 -7.16 26.70
N GLU A 136 -1.34 -6.37 27.65
CA GLU A 136 -0.21 -6.81 28.47
C GLU A 136 -0.69 -7.97 29.36
N ASP A 137 0.11 -9.02 29.44
CA ASP A 137 -0.14 -10.15 30.34
C ASP A 137 -0.03 -9.66 31.80
N GLY A 138 -1.15 -9.24 32.39
CA GLY A 138 -1.29 -9.12 33.85
C GLY A 138 -1.62 -7.75 34.43
N THR A 139 -1.82 -6.70 33.64
CA THR A 139 -2.18 -5.36 34.15
C THR A 139 -3.59 -4.93 33.71
N GLY A 140 -4.59 -5.66 34.20
CA GLY A 140 -5.91 -5.13 34.56
C GLY A 140 -6.88 -4.60 33.49
N ASP A 141 -6.44 -4.32 32.26
CA ASP A 141 -7.35 -3.93 31.18
C ASP A 141 -7.09 -4.81 29.96
N ALA A 142 -7.94 -5.83 29.79
CA ALA A 142 -7.91 -6.64 28.58
C ALA A 142 -8.11 -5.72 27.38
N SER A 143 -7.24 -5.82 26.37
CA SER A 143 -7.40 -5.05 25.13
C SER A 143 -8.83 -5.20 24.61
N VAL A 144 -9.58 -4.10 24.58
CA VAL A 144 -10.99 -4.04 24.16
C VAL A 144 -11.19 -4.63 22.76
N PHE A 145 -10.13 -4.70 21.96
CA PHE A 145 -10.16 -5.16 20.58
C PHE A 145 -9.23 -6.36 20.35
N ASN A 146 -9.70 -7.32 19.57
CA ASN A 146 -8.84 -8.33 18.99
C ASN A 146 -7.85 -7.67 18.01
N SER A 147 -6.55 -7.84 18.22
CA SER A 147 -5.51 -7.16 17.44
C SER A 147 -5.61 -7.43 15.93
N ARG A 148 -5.98 -8.66 15.54
CA ARG A 148 -6.02 -9.09 14.14
C ARG A 148 -7.17 -8.43 13.39
N THR A 149 -8.39 -8.48 13.94
CA THR A 149 -9.55 -7.82 13.33
C THR A 149 -9.43 -6.30 13.42
N ARG A 150 -8.83 -5.77 14.48
CA ARG A 150 -8.52 -4.34 14.61
C ARG A 150 -7.55 -3.86 13.54
N ALA A 151 -6.54 -4.66 13.22
CA ALA A 151 -5.60 -4.36 12.14
C ALA A 151 -6.30 -4.27 10.79
N ILE A 152 -7.21 -5.19 10.48
CA ILE A 152 -8.00 -5.15 9.24
C ILE A 152 -8.82 -3.86 9.17
N TYR A 153 -9.57 -3.52 10.23
CA TYR A 153 -10.35 -2.29 10.28
C TYR A 153 -9.48 -1.05 10.06
N LEU A 154 -8.37 -0.92 10.79
CA LEU A 154 -7.47 0.22 10.66
C LEU A 154 -6.84 0.30 9.27
N ALA A 155 -6.51 -0.86 8.68
CA ALA A 155 -5.99 -0.93 7.32
C ALA A 155 -6.99 -0.41 6.29
N MET A 156 -8.26 -0.79 6.42
CA MET A 156 -9.32 -0.28 5.54
C MET A 156 -9.58 1.20 5.77
N ALA A 157 -9.68 1.63 7.03
CA ALA A 157 -9.95 3.02 7.40
C ALA A 157 -8.84 3.99 6.93
N ARG A 158 -7.59 3.54 6.93
CA ARG A 158 -6.44 4.29 6.41
C ARG A 158 -6.25 4.16 4.89
N GLY A 159 -7.02 3.32 4.22
CA GLY A 159 -6.83 3.02 2.79
C GLY A 159 -5.55 2.24 2.50
N LEU A 160 -4.97 1.54 3.48
CA LEU A 160 -3.88 0.58 3.25
C LEU A 160 -4.39 -0.60 2.43
N ILE A 161 -5.63 -1.03 2.68
CA ILE A 161 -6.26 -2.13 1.96
C ILE A 161 -7.52 -1.61 1.29
N ASN A 162 -7.68 -1.94 0.00
CA ASN A 162 -8.91 -1.72 -0.76
C ASN A 162 -9.41 -3.05 -1.36
N ILE A 163 -10.70 -3.09 -1.72
CA ILE A 163 -11.36 -4.33 -2.16
C ILE A 163 -10.78 -4.87 -3.46
N ASP A 164 -10.37 -4.00 -4.38
CA ASP A 164 -9.80 -4.41 -5.66
C ASP A 164 -8.41 -5.03 -5.49
N ALA A 165 -7.61 -4.51 -4.55
CA ALA A 165 -6.34 -5.11 -4.16
C ALA A 165 -6.57 -6.49 -3.52
N LEU A 166 -7.51 -6.61 -2.58
CA LEU A 166 -7.82 -7.91 -1.96
C LEU A 166 -8.28 -8.95 -2.97
N ARG A 167 -9.13 -8.59 -3.94
CA ARG A 167 -9.56 -9.51 -5.02
C ARG A 167 -8.37 -10.05 -5.81
N ARG A 168 -7.44 -9.20 -6.23
CA ARG A 168 -6.23 -9.65 -6.95
C ARG A 168 -5.33 -10.53 -6.08
N GLU A 169 -5.20 -10.22 -4.81
CA GLU A 169 -4.38 -11.01 -3.89
C GLU A 169 -5.05 -12.33 -3.49
N GLN A 170 -6.38 -12.41 -3.55
CA GLN A 170 -7.17 -13.64 -3.47
C GLN A 170 -6.90 -14.53 -4.68
N ASP A 171 -6.95 -14.00 -5.91
CA ASP A 171 -6.63 -14.80 -7.11
C ASP A 171 -5.22 -15.41 -7.03
N ARG A 172 -4.25 -14.64 -6.53
CA ARG A 172 -2.88 -15.13 -6.27
C ARG A 172 -2.81 -16.15 -5.13
N LEU A 173 -3.68 -16.03 -4.13
CA LEU A 173 -3.76 -16.99 -3.04
C LEU A 173 -4.32 -18.31 -3.56
N ASP A 174 -5.37 -18.27 -4.36
CA ASP A 174 -6.00 -19.45 -4.95
C ASP A 174 -5.02 -20.21 -5.85
N ALA A 175 -4.22 -19.49 -6.65
CA ALA A 175 -3.15 -20.09 -7.43
C ALA A 175 -2.09 -20.77 -6.53
N TRP A 176 -1.67 -20.12 -5.45
CA TRP A 176 -0.70 -20.69 -4.50
C TRP A 176 -1.26 -21.94 -3.78
N LEU A 177 -2.55 -21.92 -3.42
CA LEU A 177 -3.25 -23.06 -2.81
C LEU A 177 -3.44 -24.24 -3.78
N ALA A 178 -3.50 -23.99 -5.09
CA ALA A 178 -3.57 -25.07 -6.08
C ALA A 178 -2.22 -25.79 -6.26
N GLU A 179 -1.11 -25.13 -5.89
CA GLU A 179 0.25 -25.66 -6.00
C GLU A 179 0.75 -26.37 -4.72
N HIS A 180 0.04 -26.27 -3.59
CA HIS A 180 0.44 -26.74 -2.25
C HIS A 180 -0.64 -27.59 -1.57
#